data_AF-A0A9W4XWI3-F1
#
_entry.id   AF-A0A9W4XWI3-F1
#
_cell.length_a   1.000
_cell.length_b   1.000
_cell.length_c   1.000
_cell.angle_alpha   90.00
_cell.angle_beta   90.00
_cell.angle_gamma   90.00
#
_symmetry.space_group_name_H-M   'P 1'
#
loop_
_entity.id
_entity.type
_entity.pdbx_description
1 polymer ?
#
loop_
_entity_poly.entity_id
_entity_poly.type
_entity_poly.pdbx_seq_one_letter_code
_entity_poly.pdbx_strand_id
1 'polypeptide(L)'
;MHAYRLHGNVARPGCTLMSDVWLDWARIAMIVAENVYRVGFTLDPETCLVFDAEIEEDCRTMYRLQVESDPGINKRAPLYFIAVTNNVATEVDDQLKRAFSIVSEMTTRSQIGFWRNSLGVPYLDVVIVAQFIYREDAMAFGKRHGQDWILEVWADGSHEHIETNQEHVL
;
A
#
# COMPACT_ATOMS: atom_id res chain seq x y z
N MET A 1 -25.40 48.29 9.83
CA MET A 1 -24.05 47.77 10.08
C MET A 1 -23.88 46.53 9.21
N HIS A 2 -23.67 46.73 7.91
CA HIS A 2 -22.38 46.66 7.19
C HIS A 2 -21.77 45.26 7.09
N ALA A 3 -21.83 44.77 5.85
CA ALA A 3 -21.31 43.54 5.30
C ALA A 3 -19.78 43.54 5.21
N TYR A 4 -19.18 42.35 5.07
CA TYR A 4 -18.19 42.09 4.02
C TYR A 4 -18.27 40.64 3.55
N ARG A 5 -18.51 40.49 2.23
CA ARG A 5 -18.11 39.35 1.39
C ARG A 5 -16.58 39.22 1.44
N LEU A 6 -16.08 37.99 1.34
CA LEU A 6 -14.85 37.72 0.59
C LEU A 6 -15.07 36.51 -0.32
N HIS A 7 -15.30 36.82 -1.60
CA HIS A 7 -14.83 35.98 -2.71
C HIS A 7 -13.30 35.99 -2.68
N GLY A 8 -12.69 34.85 -3.01
CA GLY A 8 -11.25 34.79 -3.21
C GLY A 8 -10.77 33.41 -3.62
N ASN A 9 -11.07 33.02 -4.87
CA ASN A 9 -10.15 32.16 -5.60
C ASN A 9 -8.81 32.90 -5.66
N VAL A 10 -7.80 32.38 -4.98
CA VAL A 10 -6.42 32.74 -5.24
C VAL A 10 -5.69 31.44 -5.53
N ALA A 11 -5.67 31.08 -6.82
CA ALA A 11 -4.63 30.23 -7.35
C ALA A 11 -3.29 30.92 -7.01
N ARG A 12 -2.47 30.28 -6.17
CA ARG A 12 -1.08 30.72 -6.03
C ARG A 12 -0.31 30.23 -7.26
N PRO A 13 0.28 31.14 -8.06
CA PRO A 13 1.23 30.76 -9.09
C PRO A 13 2.54 30.46 -8.38
N GLY A 14 2.90 29.17 -8.38
CA GLY A 14 4.06 28.65 -7.70
C GLY A 14 3.98 27.14 -7.76
N CYS A 15 4.36 26.59 -8.91
CA CYS A 15 4.55 25.16 -9.10
C CYS A 15 5.68 24.73 -8.15
N THR A 16 5.32 24.32 -6.93
CA THR A 16 6.23 23.60 -6.05
C THR A 16 6.06 22.13 -6.39
N LEU A 17 7.16 21.53 -6.85
CA LEU A 17 7.29 20.09 -7.00
C LEU A 17 6.82 19.36 -5.72
N MET A 18 6.20 18.19 -5.92
CA MET A 18 5.81 17.23 -4.90
C MET A 18 7.03 16.70 -4.10
N SER A 19 7.65 17.49 -3.21
CA SER A 19 8.88 17.05 -2.51
C SER A 19 8.87 17.08 -0.97
N ASP A 20 7.88 17.63 -0.27
CA ASP A 20 8.04 17.82 1.20
C ASP A 20 6.77 17.63 2.05
N VAL A 21 5.93 16.64 1.73
CA VAL A 21 5.10 16.03 2.80
C VAL A 21 5.98 14.99 3.48
N TRP A 22 6.72 15.42 4.49
CA TRP A 22 7.42 14.49 5.37
C TRP A 22 6.38 13.57 5.99
N LEU A 23 6.43 12.28 5.63
CA LEU A 23 5.57 11.28 6.23
C LEU A 23 5.70 11.34 7.76
N ASP A 24 4.56 11.37 8.43
CA ASP A 24 4.51 11.31 9.89
C ASP A 24 4.73 9.86 10.34
N TRP A 25 6.00 9.46 10.36
CA TRP A 25 6.40 8.10 10.75
C TRP A 25 5.98 7.75 12.18
N ALA A 26 5.86 8.74 13.08
CA ALA A 26 5.38 8.50 14.43
C ALA A 26 3.90 8.13 14.43
N ARG A 27 3.09 8.83 13.63
CA ARG A 27 1.68 8.48 13.44
C ARG A 27 1.50 7.13 12.75
N ILE A 28 2.30 6.83 11.73
CA ILE A 28 2.28 5.52 11.05
C ILE A 28 2.61 4.42 12.06
N ALA A 29 3.66 4.59 12.87
CA ALA A 29 4.04 3.60 13.88
C ALA A 29 2.93 3.37 14.92
N MET A 30 2.25 4.43 15.36
CA MET A 30 1.11 4.33 16.28
C MET A 30 -0.04 3.54 15.65
N ILE A 31 -0.41 3.84 14.40
CA ILE A 31 -1.48 3.12 13.69
C ILE A 31 -1.13 1.64 13.52
N VAL A 32 0.12 1.33 13.15
CA VAL A 32 0.58 -0.06 13.06
C VAL A 32 0.43 -0.75 14.41
N ALA A 33 0.95 -0.16 15.48
CA ALA A 33 0.88 -0.71 16.84
C ALA A 33 -0.56 -0.95 17.31
N GLU A 34 -1.48 -0.05 16.96
CA GLU A 34 -2.90 -0.19 17.29
C GLU A 34 -3.59 -1.32 16.51
N ASN A 35 -3.04 -1.78 15.38
CA ASN A 35 -3.68 -2.76 14.48
C ASN A 35 -2.95 -4.12 14.40
N VAL A 36 -1.86 -4.35 15.14
CA VAL A 36 -1.10 -5.63 15.11
C VAL A 36 -1.89 -6.87 15.55
N TYR A 37 -3.09 -6.68 16.12
CA TYR A 37 -4.01 -7.76 16.48
C TYR A 37 -4.73 -8.38 15.27
N ARG A 38 -4.73 -7.70 14.12
CA ARG A 38 -5.32 -8.19 12.88
C ARG A 38 -4.45 -9.31 12.26
N VAL A 39 -5.04 -10.08 11.36
CA VAL A 39 -4.33 -11.12 10.60
C VAL A 39 -3.40 -10.49 9.56
N GLY A 40 -3.88 -9.46 8.87
CA GLY A 40 -3.10 -8.62 7.99
C GLY A 40 -3.86 -7.35 7.58
N PHE A 41 -3.14 -6.32 7.18
CA PHE A 41 -3.73 -5.08 6.67
C PHE A 41 -2.72 -4.33 5.79
N THR A 42 -3.22 -3.42 4.97
CA THR A 42 -2.39 -2.36 4.38
C THR A 42 -2.74 -1.01 5.00
N LEU A 43 -1.77 -0.12 5.02
CA LEU A 43 -1.88 1.25 5.51
C LEU A 43 -1.40 2.17 4.40
N ASP A 44 -2.27 3.06 3.94
CA ASP A 44 -1.88 4.13 3.04
C ASP A 44 -1.23 5.26 3.87
N PRO A 45 0.08 5.50 3.73
CA PRO A 45 0.80 6.42 4.61
C PRO A 45 0.45 7.90 4.37
N GLU A 46 -0.10 8.24 3.19
CA GLU A 46 -0.55 9.59 2.88
C GLU A 46 -1.88 9.92 3.57
N THR A 47 -2.86 9.02 3.52
CA THR A 47 -4.18 9.21 4.13
C THR A 47 -4.28 8.70 5.56
N CYS A 48 -3.32 7.89 6.00
CA CYS A 48 -3.34 7.17 7.27
C CYS A 48 -4.54 6.22 7.44
N LEU A 49 -5.12 5.74 6.33
CA LEU A 49 -6.19 4.76 6.34
C LEU A 49 -5.64 3.34 6.38
N VAL A 50 -6.22 2.51 7.24
CA VAL A 50 -5.95 1.07 7.35
C VAL A 50 -7.02 0.32 6.58
N PHE A 51 -6.61 -0.60 5.72
CA PHE A 51 -7.46 -1.48 4.94
C PHE A 51 -7.24 -2.92 5.39
N ASP A 52 -8.29 -3.55 5.89
CA ASP A 52 -8.28 -4.98 6.17
C ASP A 52 -8.47 -5.76 4.87
N ALA A 53 -7.54 -6.66 4.57
CA ALA A 53 -7.60 -7.47 3.35
C ALA A 53 -8.82 -8.41 3.35
N GLU A 54 -9.38 -8.74 4.52
CA GLU A 54 -10.54 -9.62 4.67
C GLU A 54 -11.89 -8.85 4.56
N ILE A 55 -11.87 -7.52 4.47
CA ILE A 55 -13.08 -6.69 4.38
C ILE A 55 -13.24 -6.19 2.93
N GLU A 56 -14.32 -6.62 2.27
CA GLU A 56 -14.60 -6.28 0.86
C GLU A 56 -14.65 -4.75 0.60
N GLU A 57 -15.26 -3.98 1.51
CA GLU A 57 -15.36 -2.52 1.36
C GLU A 57 -14.00 -1.83 1.53
N ASP A 58 -13.12 -2.36 2.37
CA ASP A 58 -11.75 -1.87 2.51
C ASP A 58 -10.96 -2.17 1.23
N CYS A 59 -11.13 -3.37 0.66
CA CYS A 59 -10.55 -3.73 -0.63
C CYS A 59 -11.03 -2.80 -1.76
N ARG A 60 -12.32 -2.51 -1.82
CA ARG A 60 -12.91 -1.57 -2.80
C ARG A 60 -12.36 -0.16 -2.63
N THR A 61 -12.26 0.31 -1.39
CA THR A 61 -11.73 1.65 -1.08
C THR A 61 -10.25 1.74 -1.46
N MET A 62 -9.47 0.72 -1.11
CA MET A 62 -8.06 0.60 -1.44
C MET A 62 -7.85 0.60 -2.97
N TYR A 63 -8.63 -0.19 -3.71
CA TYR A 63 -8.59 -0.21 -5.19
C TYR A 63 -8.89 1.18 -5.77
N ARG A 64 -9.92 1.85 -5.26
CA ARG A 64 -10.30 3.19 -5.72
C ARG A 64 -9.19 4.21 -5.51
N LEU A 65 -8.53 4.19 -4.35
CA LEU A 65 -7.41 5.10 -4.05
C LEU A 65 -6.26 4.94 -5.05
N GLN A 66 -5.93 3.69 -5.40
CA GLN A 66 -4.89 3.41 -6.37
C GLN A 66 -5.25 3.96 -7.76
N VAL A 67 -6.47 3.70 -8.22
CA VAL A 67 -7.00 4.23 -9.48
C VAL A 67 -7.06 5.76 -9.53
N GLU A 68 -7.39 6.40 -8.41
CA GLU A 68 -7.44 7.86 -8.32
C GLU A 68 -6.02 8.48 -8.40
N SER A 69 -5.01 7.76 -7.92
CA SER A 69 -3.61 8.19 -7.97
C SER A 69 -2.90 7.91 -9.29
N ASP A 70 -3.39 6.95 -10.08
CA ASP A 70 -2.77 6.55 -11.35
C ASP A 70 -3.82 6.36 -12.47
N PRO A 71 -3.96 7.34 -13.38
CA PRO A 71 -4.90 7.24 -14.49
C PRO A 71 -4.52 6.17 -15.53
N GLY A 72 -3.30 5.61 -15.46
CA GLY A 72 -2.83 4.52 -16.31
C GLY A 72 -3.38 3.15 -15.93
N ILE A 73 -3.97 3.00 -14.73
CA ILE A 73 -4.54 1.73 -14.27
C ILE A 73 -5.73 1.31 -15.13
N ASN A 74 -5.67 0.09 -15.66
CA ASN A 74 -6.77 -0.54 -16.36
C ASN A 74 -7.78 -1.12 -15.37
N LYS A 75 -8.93 -0.45 -15.22
CA LYS A 75 -10.02 -0.84 -14.29
C LYS A 75 -10.71 -2.18 -14.61
N ARG A 76 -10.39 -2.81 -15.74
CA ARG A 76 -10.93 -4.12 -16.15
C ARG A 76 -10.04 -5.29 -15.72
N ALA A 77 -8.88 -5.00 -15.13
CA ALA A 77 -7.95 -5.99 -14.61
C ALA A 77 -7.81 -5.80 -13.09
N PRO A 78 -7.46 -6.86 -12.36
CA PRO A 78 -7.20 -6.75 -10.95
C PRO A 78 -5.93 -5.93 -10.69
N LEU A 79 -5.81 -5.46 -9.46
CA LEU A 79 -4.59 -4.90 -8.89
C LEU A 79 -3.94 -5.95 -8.00
N TYR A 80 -2.64 -6.14 -8.18
CA TYR A 80 -1.84 -7.03 -7.35
C TYR A 80 -1.06 -6.19 -6.34
N PHE A 81 -1.37 -6.37 -5.06
CA PHE A 81 -0.68 -5.75 -3.94
C PHE A 81 0.46 -6.67 -3.53
N ILE A 82 1.68 -6.22 -3.82
CA ILE A 82 2.89 -7.01 -3.68
C ILE A 82 3.80 -6.33 -2.68
N ALA A 83 4.13 -7.01 -1.59
CA ALA A 83 5.16 -6.52 -0.69
C ALA A 83 6.55 -6.80 -1.26
N VAL A 84 7.37 -5.75 -1.32
CA VAL A 84 8.68 -5.75 -2.00
C VAL A 84 9.85 -5.72 -1.03
N THR A 85 9.54 -5.76 0.27
CA THR A 85 10.48 -5.98 1.36
C THR A 85 10.12 -7.28 2.09
N ASN A 86 11.01 -7.71 2.97
CA ASN A 86 10.77 -8.82 3.89
C ASN A 86 11.29 -8.41 5.28
N ASN A 87 10.66 -7.41 5.89
CA ASN A 87 11.11 -6.88 7.17
C ASN A 87 10.36 -7.59 8.32
N VAL A 88 11.04 -8.54 8.96
CA VAL A 88 10.54 -9.27 10.12
C VAL A 88 10.49 -8.31 11.32
N ALA A 89 9.38 -7.59 11.48
CA ALA A 89 9.20 -6.62 12.55
C ALA A 89 7.71 -6.28 12.72
N THR A 90 7.38 -5.73 13.88
CA THR A 90 6.09 -5.04 14.15
C THR A 90 6.26 -3.53 14.26
N GLU A 91 7.49 -3.04 14.20
CA GLU A 91 7.84 -1.63 14.43
C GLU A 91 8.30 -0.98 13.13
N VAL A 92 8.00 0.32 12.98
CA VAL A 92 8.48 1.14 11.87
C VAL A 92 9.94 1.51 12.13
N ASP A 93 10.85 0.74 11.57
CA ASP A 93 12.29 0.95 11.68
C ASP A 93 12.89 1.77 10.50
N ASP A 94 14.19 2.03 10.55
CA ASP A 94 14.88 2.81 9.52
C ASP A 94 15.06 2.04 8.20
N GLN A 95 15.04 0.71 8.23
CA GLN A 95 15.11 -0.13 7.03
C GLN A 95 13.82 0.00 6.23
N LEU A 96 12.66 -0.08 6.88
CA LEU A 96 11.36 0.12 6.27
C LEU A 96 11.23 1.54 5.70
N LYS A 97 11.61 2.57 6.47
CA LYS A 97 11.57 3.97 6.00
C LYS A 97 12.42 4.18 4.76
N ARG A 98 13.64 3.62 4.75
CA ARG A 98 14.56 3.71 3.60
C ARG A 98 13.98 2.98 2.39
N ALA A 99 13.46 1.77 2.57
CA ALA A 99 12.85 1.02 1.49
C ALA A 99 11.64 1.77 0.91
N PHE A 100 10.78 2.32 1.77
CA PHE A 100 9.61 3.07 1.36
C PHE A 100 10.00 4.30 0.54
N SER A 101 11.02 5.05 0.97
CA SER A 101 11.55 6.20 0.25
C SER A 101 11.99 5.83 -1.17
N ILE A 102 12.74 4.73 -1.33
CA ILE A 102 13.24 4.28 -2.62
C ILE A 102 12.08 3.84 -3.53
N VAL A 103 11.14 3.07 -3.00
CA VAL A 103 10.04 2.50 -3.79
C VAL A 103 9.02 3.58 -4.20
N SER A 104 8.80 4.58 -3.34
CA SER A 104 7.86 5.69 -3.63
C SER A 104 8.38 6.63 -4.72
N GLU A 105 9.68 6.65 -5.01
CA GLU A 105 10.21 7.38 -6.17
C GLU A 105 9.88 6.68 -7.50
N MET A 106 9.60 5.38 -7.47
CA MET A 106 9.37 4.55 -8.66
C MET A 106 7.89 4.21 -8.89
N THR A 107 7.05 4.42 -7.89
CA THR A 107 5.65 3.99 -7.88
C THR A 107 4.75 5.11 -7.43
N THR A 108 3.55 5.18 -8.01
CA THR A 108 2.60 6.28 -7.81
C THR A 108 2.02 6.34 -6.41
N ARG A 109 1.81 5.19 -5.74
CA ARG A 109 1.22 5.13 -4.39
C ARG A 109 1.56 3.85 -3.62
N SER A 110 2.76 3.81 -3.05
CA SER A 110 3.18 2.73 -2.14
C SER A 110 2.41 2.74 -0.82
N GLN A 111 2.22 1.56 -0.23
CA GLN A 111 1.58 1.35 1.06
C GLN A 111 2.54 0.67 2.06
N ILE A 112 2.16 0.65 3.33
CA ILE A 112 2.80 -0.18 4.35
C ILE A 112 1.89 -1.37 4.63
N GLY A 113 2.40 -2.59 4.49
CA GLY A 113 1.66 -3.82 4.74
C GLY A 113 2.08 -4.47 6.03
N PHE A 114 1.14 -4.92 6.84
CA PHE A 114 1.39 -5.76 8.00
C PHE A 114 0.77 -7.13 7.76
N TRP A 115 1.54 -8.18 8.01
CA TRP A 115 1.10 -9.56 7.77
C TRP A 115 1.69 -10.51 8.80
N ARG A 116 1.12 -11.71 8.88
CA ARG A 116 1.74 -12.84 9.56
C ARG A 116 1.97 -13.97 8.57
N ASN A 117 3.15 -14.57 8.59
CA ASN A 117 3.39 -15.78 7.80
C ASN A 117 2.63 -16.98 8.39
N SER A 118 2.76 -18.14 7.76
CA SER A 118 2.12 -19.40 8.20
C SER A 118 2.50 -19.85 9.61
N LEU A 119 3.63 -19.36 10.15
CA LEU A 119 4.09 -19.61 11.52
C LEU A 119 3.65 -18.53 12.51
N GLY A 120 2.86 -17.54 12.09
CA GLY A 120 2.39 -16.43 12.91
C GLY A 120 3.42 -15.31 13.13
N VAL A 121 4.59 -15.41 12.51
CA VAL A 121 5.65 -14.39 12.62
C VAL A 121 5.19 -13.13 11.89
N PRO A 122 5.25 -11.95 12.55
CA PRO A 122 4.83 -10.70 11.94
C PRO A 122 5.88 -10.12 11.00
N TYR A 123 5.39 -9.44 9.96
CA TYR A 123 6.17 -8.70 8.97
C TYR A 123 5.54 -7.33 8.75
N LEU A 124 6.38 -6.34 8.50
CA LEU A 124 5.96 -4.99 8.16
C LEU A 124 6.67 -4.54 6.89
N ASP A 125 5.97 -4.48 5.77
CA ASP A 125 6.58 -4.34 4.45
C ASP A 125 6.15 -3.10 3.69
N VAL A 126 6.96 -2.72 2.70
CA VAL A 126 6.52 -1.78 1.65
C VAL A 126 5.74 -2.56 0.61
N VAL A 127 4.55 -2.08 0.29
CA VAL A 127 3.63 -2.71 -0.67
C VAL A 127 3.49 -1.82 -1.89
N ILE A 128 3.71 -2.40 -3.06
CA ILE A 128 3.44 -1.76 -4.34
C ILE A 128 2.19 -2.34 -4.97
N VAL A 129 1.67 -1.59 -5.94
CA VAL A 129 0.56 -2.04 -6.78
C VAL A 129 1.05 -2.22 -8.20
N ALA A 130 0.69 -3.36 -8.79
CA ALA A 130 1.03 -3.69 -10.17
C ALA A 130 -0.15 -4.36 -10.88
N GLN A 131 -0.12 -4.31 -12.22
CA GLN A 131 -1.04 -5.05 -13.09
C GLN A 131 -0.23 -5.98 -13.99
N PHE A 132 -0.74 -7.19 -14.17
CA PHE A 132 -0.14 -8.20 -15.02
C PHE A 132 -1.18 -8.70 -16.02
N ILE A 133 -0.72 -9.13 -17.19
CA ILE A 133 -1.59 -9.76 -18.19
C ILE A 133 -1.93 -11.18 -17.74
N TYR A 134 -0.95 -11.87 -17.16
CA TYR A 134 -1.07 -13.23 -16.67
C TYR A 134 -0.78 -13.29 -15.17
N ARG A 135 -1.55 -14.11 -14.45
CA ARG A 135 -1.42 -14.27 -13.00
C ARG A 135 -0.06 -14.86 -12.62
N GLU A 136 0.51 -15.69 -13.47
CA GLU A 136 1.82 -16.31 -13.31
C GLU A 136 2.95 -15.27 -13.28
N ASP A 137 2.80 -14.15 -13.99
CA ASP A 137 3.78 -13.07 -13.96
C ASP A 137 3.76 -12.35 -12.60
N ALA A 138 2.56 -12.18 -12.01
CA ALA A 138 2.43 -11.66 -10.66
C ALA A 138 3.11 -12.58 -9.65
N MET A 139 2.85 -13.90 -9.73
CA MET A 139 3.50 -14.90 -8.88
C MET A 139 5.02 -14.88 -9.02
N ALA A 140 5.53 -14.87 -10.25
CA ALA A 140 6.98 -14.79 -10.53
C ALA A 140 7.59 -13.48 -10.00
N PHE A 141 6.84 -12.38 -10.04
CA PHE A 141 7.25 -11.12 -9.43
C PHE A 141 7.32 -11.25 -7.90
N GLY A 142 6.25 -11.70 -7.22
CA GLY A 142 6.24 -11.86 -5.77
C GLY A 142 7.33 -12.81 -5.26
N LYS A 143 7.59 -13.93 -5.96
CA LYS A 143 8.70 -14.85 -5.65
C LYS A 143 10.06 -14.17 -5.60
N ARG A 144 10.35 -13.27 -6.54
CA ARG A 144 11.62 -12.53 -6.57
C ARG A 144 11.82 -11.64 -5.35
N HIS A 145 10.73 -11.29 -4.65
CA HIS A 145 10.74 -10.52 -3.41
C HIS A 145 10.58 -11.39 -2.16
N GLY A 146 10.55 -12.71 -2.30
CA GLY A 146 10.42 -13.62 -1.15
C GLY A 146 9.05 -13.58 -0.49
N GLN A 147 8.00 -13.23 -1.25
CA GLN A 147 6.63 -13.25 -0.77
C GLN A 147 6.05 -14.66 -0.79
N ASP A 148 5.33 -15.06 0.25
CA ASP A 148 4.53 -16.29 0.28
C ASP A 148 3.15 -16.08 -0.36
N TRP A 149 2.61 -14.86 -0.25
CA TRP A 149 1.25 -14.52 -0.68
C TRP A 149 1.23 -13.17 -1.40
N ILE A 150 0.38 -13.06 -2.41
CA ILE A 150 0.06 -11.81 -3.12
C ILE A 150 -1.44 -11.57 -2.98
N LEU A 151 -1.85 -10.34 -2.67
CA LEU A 151 -3.26 -9.98 -2.61
C LEU A 151 -3.71 -9.45 -3.99
N GLU A 152 -4.59 -10.18 -4.66
CA GLU A 152 -5.28 -9.76 -5.88
C GLU A 152 -6.60 -9.08 -5.51
N VAL A 153 -6.86 -7.88 -6.03
CA VAL A 153 -8.08 -7.12 -5.73
C VAL A 153 -8.72 -6.58 -7.00
N TRP A 154 -10.03 -6.77 -7.14
CA TRP A 154 -10.84 -6.26 -8.25
C TRP A 154 -11.58 -4.98 -7.89
N ALA A 155 -12.06 -4.28 -8.92
CA ALA A 155 -12.72 -2.99 -8.77
C ALA A 155 -14.01 -3.03 -7.91
N ASP A 156 -14.66 -4.19 -7.82
CA ASP A 156 -15.84 -4.40 -6.98
C ASP A 156 -15.48 -4.74 -5.52
N GLY A 157 -14.20 -4.91 -5.19
CA GLY A 157 -13.72 -5.30 -3.86
C GLY A 157 -13.55 -6.81 -3.67
N SER A 158 -13.93 -7.63 -4.65
CA SER A 158 -13.59 -9.06 -4.62
C SER A 158 -12.07 -9.23 -4.63
N HIS A 159 -11.58 -10.19 -3.85
CA HIS A 159 -10.16 -10.39 -3.65
C HIS A 159 -9.79 -11.86 -3.52
N GLU A 160 -8.53 -12.17 -3.79
CA GLU A 160 -7.95 -13.50 -3.60
C GLU A 160 -6.52 -13.40 -3.09
N HIS A 161 -6.15 -14.27 -2.16
CA HIS A 161 -4.77 -14.46 -1.75
C HIS A 161 -4.13 -15.53 -2.64
N ILE A 162 -3.16 -15.12 -3.44
CA ILE A 162 -2.43 -16.00 -4.34
C ILE A 162 -1.18 -16.50 -3.62
N GLU A 163 -1.13 -17.79 -3.35
CA GLU A 163 0.09 -18.44 -2.86
C GLU A 163 1.15 -18.42 -3.97
N THR A 164 2.34 -17.93 -3.67
CA THR A 164 3.41 -17.93 -4.67
C THR A 164 4.01 -19.34 -4.82
N ASN A 165 3.85 -20.25 -3.86
CA ASN A 165 4.59 -21.52 -3.76
C ASN A 165 6.10 -21.26 -3.79
N GLN A 166 6.66 -20.84 -2.66
CA GLN A 166 8.11 -20.82 -2.51
C GLN A 166 8.62 -22.27 -2.56
N GLU A 167 9.44 -22.58 -3.56
CA GLU A 167 10.34 -23.72 -3.42
C GLU A 167 11.32 -23.32 -2.32
N HIS A 168 11.03 -23.69 -1.07
CA HIS A 168 12.00 -23.55 0.01
C HIS A 168 13.24 -24.36 -0.37
N VAL A 169 14.26 -23.68 -0.90
CA VAL A 169 15.61 -24.23 -0.95
C VAL A 169 16.09 -24.21 0.50
N LEU A 170 15.87 -25.34 1.18
CA LEU A 170 16.40 -25.65 2.50
C LEU A 170 17.93 -25.55 2.55
#